data_AF-A0A2D6R321-F1
#
_entry.id   AF-A0A2D6R321-F1
#
_cell.length_a   1.000
_cell.length_b   1.000
_cell.length_c   1.000
_cell.angle_alpha   90.00
_cell.angle_beta   90.00
_cell.angle_gamma   90.00
#
_symmetry.space_group_name_H-M   'P 1'
#
loop_
_entity.id
_entity.type
_entity.pdbx_description
1 polymer ?
#
loop_
_entity_poly.entity_id
_entity_poly.type
_entity_poly.pdbx_seq_one_letter_code
_entity_poly.pdbx_strand_id
1 'polypeptide(L)' 'PGTNGSQFFITHGPTPHLDDKHSVFGKVSAGLDVVNAIAQGDVMTTIVIEGDPSALLAAQQAQVDEWNRILGQ' A
#
# COMPACT_ATOMS: atom_id res chain seq x y z
N PRO A 1 13.37 -8.30 12.70
CA PRO A 1 12.12 -7.92 13.42
C PRO A 1 11.92 -6.40 13.34
N GLY A 2 10.78 -5.92 12.83
CA GLY A 2 10.51 -4.49 12.63
C GLY A 2 10.61 -3.98 11.18
N THR A 3 10.58 -4.87 10.16
CA THR A 3 10.70 -4.49 8.73
C THR A 3 9.37 -4.31 8.02
N ASN A 4 8.24 -4.61 8.68
CA ASN A 4 6.90 -4.50 8.11
C ASN A 4 6.41 -3.05 8.21
N GLY A 5 7.13 -2.12 7.58
CA GLY A 5 6.78 -0.71 7.55
C GLY A 5 5.67 -0.42 6.54
N SER A 6 6.03 -0.48 5.25
CA SER A 6 5.17 -0.05 4.13
C SER A 6 4.75 -1.19 3.18
N GLN A 7 5.10 -2.44 3.49
CA GLN A 7 4.79 -3.57 2.62
C GLN A 7 3.30 -3.96 2.73
N PHE A 8 2.68 -4.20 1.59
CA PHE A 8 1.34 -4.77 1.51
C PHE A 8 1.29 -5.84 0.41
N PHE A 9 0.22 -6.64 0.40
CA PHE A 9 0.00 -7.69 -0.58
C PHE A 9 -1.35 -7.48 -1.27
N ILE A 10 -1.43 -7.88 -2.53
CA ILE A 10 -2.69 -7.98 -3.27
C ILE A 10 -2.88 -9.46 -3.60
N THR A 11 -4.01 -10.03 -3.19
CA THR A 11 -4.33 -11.41 -3.51
C THR A 11 -4.97 -11.50 -4.90
N HIS A 12 -4.53 -12.46 -5.71
CA HIS A 12 -5.09 -12.71 -7.04
C HIS A 12 -6.41 -13.50 -6.99
N GLY A 13 -6.75 -14.04 -5.81
CA GLY A 13 -7.95 -14.82 -5.56
C GLY A 13 -8.09 -15.12 -4.06
N PRO A 14 -9.09 -15.94 -3.66
CA PRO A 14 -9.30 -16.30 -2.27
C PRO A 14 -8.09 -17.04 -1.67
N THR A 15 -7.63 -16.59 -0.50
CA THR A 15 -6.51 -17.20 0.23
C THR A 15 -6.91 -17.50 1.69
N PRO A 16 -7.77 -18.50 1.95
CA PRO A 16 -8.36 -18.70 3.28
C PRO A 16 -7.36 -18.98 4.41
N HIS A 17 -6.17 -19.46 4.05
CA HIS A 17 -5.11 -19.73 5.03
C HIS A 17 -4.46 -18.45 5.60
N LEU A 18 -4.76 -17.28 5.03
CA LEU A 18 -4.34 -15.94 5.49
C LEU A 18 -5.39 -15.25 6.36
N ASP A 19 -6.62 -15.78 6.39
CA ASP A 19 -7.72 -15.22 7.17
C ASP A 19 -7.33 -15.10 8.65
N ASP A 20 -7.70 -13.98 9.27
CA ASP A 20 -7.36 -13.59 10.65
C ASP A 20 -5.86 -13.52 10.99
N LYS A 21 -4.97 -13.70 10.01
CA LYS A 21 -3.51 -13.59 10.18
C LYS A 21 -2.94 -12.28 9.66
N HIS A 22 -3.69 -11.57 8.81
CA HIS A 22 -3.31 -10.30 8.20
C HIS A 22 -4.49 -9.33 8.25
N SER A 23 -4.20 -8.05 8.45
CA SER A 23 -5.22 -7.00 8.42
C SER A 23 -5.59 -6.64 6.99
N VAL A 24 -6.80 -6.98 6.56
CA VAL A 24 -7.35 -6.55 5.28
C VAL A 24 -7.84 -5.11 5.41
N PHE A 25 -7.28 -4.19 4.61
CA PHE A 25 -7.64 -2.77 4.62
C PHE A 25 -8.26 -2.27 3.30
N GLY A 26 -8.38 -3.12 2.28
CA GLY A 26 -8.92 -2.73 0.99
C GLY A 26 -9.17 -3.91 0.05
N LYS A 27 -9.75 -3.61 -1.11
CA LYS A 27 -9.95 -4.56 -2.22
C LYS A 27 -9.75 -3.84 -3.55
N VAL A 28 -9.26 -4.58 -4.55
CA VAL A 28 -9.16 -4.07 -5.94
C VAL A 28 -10.58 -3.87 -6.48
N SER A 29 -10.94 -2.63 -6.81
CA SER A 29 -12.25 -2.29 -7.37
C SER A 29 -12.28 -2.36 -8.90
N ALA A 30 -11.14 -2.15 -9.56
CA ALA A 30 -10.94 -2.23 -11.00
C ALA A 30 -9.50 -2.63 -11.34
N GLY A 31 -9.26 -3.19 -12.54
CA GLY A 31 -7.90 -3.53 -13.01
C GLY A 31 -7.31 -4.84 -12.46
N LEU A 32 -8.16 -5.83 -12.15
CA LEU A 32 -7.67 -7.13 -11.66
C LEU A 32 -6.85 -7.89 -12.72
N ASP A 33 -7.12 -7.65 -14.00
CA ASP A 33 -6.31 -8.13 -15.12
C ASP A 33 -4.87 -7.58 -15.08
N VAL A 34 -4.71 -6.29 -14.74
CA VAL A 34 -3.39 -5.68 -14.53
C VAL A 34 -2.68 -6.32 -13.34
N VAL A 35 -3.39 -6.49 -12.21
CA VAL A 35 -2.84 -7.19 -11.03
C VAL A 35 -2.36 -8.59 -11.41
N ASN A 36 -3.15 -9.32 -12.18
CA ASN A 36 -2.81 -10.67 -12.63
C ASN A 36 -1.63 -10.73 -13.61
N ALA A 37 -1.28 -9.62 -14.26
CA ALA A 37 -0.16 -9.54 -15.19
C ALA A 37 1.17 -9.13 -14.53
N ILE A 38 1.17 -8.71 -13.26
CA ILE A 38 2.38 -8.28 -12.54
C ILE A 38 3.41 -9.41 -12.48
N ALA A 39 4.65 -9.10 -12.82
CA ALA A 39 5.78 -10.01 -12.79
C ALA A 39 6.86 -9.57 -11.79
N GLN A 40 7.75 -10.51 -11.43
CA GLN A 40 8.87 -10.20 -10.57
C GLN A 40 9.77 -9.12 -11.20
N GLY A 41 10.02 -8.06 -10.45
CA GLY A 41 10.84 -6.93 -10.89
C GLY A 41 10.03 -5.73 -11.39
N ASP A 42 8.71 -5.85 -11.50
CA ASP A 42 7.86 -4.69 -11.80
C ASP A 42 7.97 -3.64 -10.68
N VAL A 43 8.03 -2.37 -11.09
CA VAL A 43 8.26 -1.24 -10.19
C VAL A 43 6.99 -0.38 -10.12
N MET A 44 6.51 -0.17 -8.90
CA MET A 44 5.46 0.82 -8.64
C MET A 44 6.07 2.21 -8.62
N THR A 45 5.74 3.03 -9.63
CA THR A 45 6.36 4.36 -9.80
C THR A 45 5.63 5.46 -9.03
N THR A 46 4.32 5.32 -8.83
CA THR A 46 3.49 6.37 -8.22
C THR A 46 2.28 5.75 -7.52
N ILE A 47 1.92 6.31 -6.37
CA ILE A 47 0.70 5.99 -5.63
C ILE A 47 -0.04 7.30 -5.39
N VAL A 48 -1.33 7.33 -5.70
CA VAL A 48 -2.21 8.48 -5.43
C VAL A 48 -3.33 8.02 -4.52
N ILE A 49 -3.54 8.75 -3.43
CA ILE A 49 -4.70 8.57 -2.55
C ILE A 49 -5.75 9.59 -2.97
N GLU A 50 -6.86 9.11 -3.51
CA GLU A 50 -7.98 9.95 -3.92
C GLU A 50 -8.91 10.27 -2.73
N GLY A 51 -9.57 11.43 -2.77
CA GLY A 51 -10.41 11.94 -1.68
C GLY A 51 -9.75 13.08 -0.90
N ASP A 52 -10.19 13.29 0.34
CA ASP A 52 -9.62 14.30 1.25
C ASP A 52 -8.83 13.64 2.40
N PRO A 53 -7.52 13.41 2.24
CA PRO A 53 -6.67 12.88 3.29
C PRO A 53 -6.14 13.98 4.24
N SER A 54 -6.54 15.25 4.08
CA SER A 54 -5.88 16.38 4.73
C SER A 54 -5.87 16.28 6.26
N ALA A 55 -6.98 15.85 6.87
CA ALA A 55 -7.07 15.66 8.32
C ALA A 55 -6.11 14.58 8.84
N LEU A 56 -5.98 13.46 8.11
CA LEU A 56 -5.08 12.36 8.48
C LEU A 56 -3.61 12.79 8.32
N LEU A 57 -3.28 13.45 7.21
CA LEU A 57 -1.93 13.93 6.95
C LEU A 57 -1.52 15.01 7.94
N ALA A 58 -2.43 15.92 8.30
CA ALA A 58 -2.18 16.93 9.34
C ALA A 58 -1.97 16.29 10.72
N ALA A 59 -2.76 15.26 11.08
CA ALA A 59 -2.58 14.53 12.34
C ALA A 59 -1.24 13.78 12.40
N GLN A 60 -0.70 13.36 11.25
CA GLN A 60 0.56 12.62 11.14
C GLN A 60 1.71 13.45 10.53
N GLN A 61 1.61 14.79 10.57
CA GLN A 61 2.51 15.70 9.82
C GLN A 61 4.00 15.39 10.04
N ALA A 62 4.41 15.15 11.28
CA ALA A 62 5.82 14.86 11.61
C ALA A 62 6.35 13.58 10.92
N GLN A 63 5.50 12.56 10.74
CA GLN A 63 5.87 11.34 10.02
C GLN A 63 5.88 11.54 8.51
N VAL A 64 4.92 12.32 7.99
CA VAL A 64 4.85 12.66 6.56
C VAL A 64 6.10 13.47 6.16
N ASP A 65 6.50 14.43 6.97
CA ASP A 65 7.71 15.24 6.73
C ASP A 65 8.98 14.38 6.77
N GLU A 66 9.07 13.45 7.72
CA GLU A 66 10.16 12.48 7.83
C GLU A 66 10.28 11.62 6.57
N TRP A 67 9.16 11.07 6.08
CA TRP A 67 9.14 10.23 4.89
C TRP A 67 9.49 11.02 3.63
N ASN A 68 8.95 12.23 3.47
CA ASN A 68 9.25 13.09 2.33
C ASN A 68 10.74 13.47 2.27
N ARG A 69 11.39 13.66 3.43
CA ARG A 69 12.83 13.92 3.49
C ARG A 69 13.67 12.71 3.06
N ILE A 70 13.22 11.49 3.34
CA ILE A 70 13.91 10.26 2.91
C ILE A 70 13.72 10.05 1.39
N LEU A 71 12.51 10.27 0.88
CA LEU A 71 12.18 10.08 -0.54
C LEU A 71 12.81 11.13 -1.46
N GLY A 72 13.21 12.29 -0.93
CA GLY A 72 13.88 13.36 -1.67
C GLY A 72 15.41 13.24 -1.77
N GLN A 73 16.01 12.14 -1.28
CA GLN A 73 17.43 11.79 -1.46
C GLN A 73 17.60 10.85 -2.66
#